data_AF-A0A5N6TZQ6-F1
#
_entry.id   AF-A0A5N6TZQ6-F1
#
_cell.length_a   1.000
_cell.length_b   1.000
_cell.length_c   1.000
_cell.angle_alpha   90.00
_cell.angle_beta   90.00
_cell.angle_gamma   90.00
#
_symmetry.space_group_name_H-M   'P 1'
#
loop_
_entity.id
_entity.type
_entity.pdbx_description
1 polymer ?
#
loop_
_entity_poly.entity_id
_entity_poly.type
_entity_poly.pdbx_seq_one_letter_code
_entity_poly.pdbx_strand_id
1 'polypeptide(L)'
;MVAEHLTIRNLTSTPITLKRIERFHPHHSHLEISSFARNFTRVLTNVTRTTAPVAAITHDNEPFVHEEVDVHIEPFQTIRTELRAFIDTDKERLRWHFDVEGEKHQIQTPVPTTESATMKALSDDPRFKFTGIYITPESHLSIFSSANLNAWMGELKDDTLLSSLSIPGTHNSPTCYVAPPSVRCQAVSPKEQLQNGVRFFDIRVQPQNPEDADKDGLVLVHSVFPISLTGSKYFRDLMKEVNEFLDNNPSETLIISLKREGTGEHTDQQLSRILSDHYARPDSRWYTNPKIPTLGEVRGKVVLIRRFDILDHLKDIHEGKGWGICASGWADNCANATCPSGQICIQDFYEVMETENIGEKIKYVQEHCGRAADTCYPFGVLPGPVATRAHPFYINFLSASNFWKLGTWPEKIAAKLNPAAVDYLCRMHGTKEDSDWSTGILVTDWVGLDGDWDLVRSIVGMNARLKLRQERGEE
;
A
#
# COMPACT_ATOMS: atom_id res chain seq x y z
N MET A 1 -23.42 -11.66 10.64
CA MET A 1 -23.36 -12.05 12.06
C MET A 1 -21.96 -11.77 12.53
N VAL A 2 -21.79 -11.12 13.68
CA VAL A 2 -20.47 -10.84 14.28
C VAL A 2 -19.97 -12.10 14.98
N ALA A 3 -18.67 -12.38 14.92
CA ALA A 3 -18.06 -13.51 15.61
C ALA A 3 -18.31 -13.42 17.14
N GLU A 4 -18.50 -14.56 17.78
CA GLU A 4 -18.86 -14.60 19.20
C GLU A 4 -17.68 -14.27 20.12
N HIS A 5 -16.46 -14.57 19.68
CA HIS A 5 -15.25 -14.51 20.49
C HIS A 5 -14.18 -13.62 19.85
N LEU A 6 -13.43 -12.92 20.69
CA LEU A 6 -12.35 -12.04 20.30
C LEU A 6 -11.15 -12.85 19.81
N THR A 7 -10.60 -12.44 18.67
CA THR A 7 -9.35 -12.99 18.12
C THR A 7 -8.30 -11.88 18.06
N ILE A 8 -7.07 -12.21 18.45
CA ILE A 8 -5.95 -11.28 18.41
C ILE A 8 -4.84 -11.90 17.55
N ARG A 9 -4.31 -11.12 16.61
CA ARG A 9 -3.15 -11.50 15.80
C ARG A 9 -2.03 -10.50 16.01
N ASN A 10 -0.90 -10.99 16.52
CA ASN A 10 0.32 -10.21 16.64
C ASN A 10 1.09 -10.30 15.31
N LEU A 11 1.18 -9.21 14.56
CA LEU A 11 1.96 -9.09 13.32
C LEU A 11 3.25 -8.29 13.54
N THR A 12 3.75 -8.27 14.78
CA THR A 12 4.98 -7.58 15.17
C THR A 12 6.07 -8.59 15.50
N SER A 13 7.33 -8.12 15.55
CA SER A 13 8.48 -8.91 15.97
C SER A 13 8.60 -9.04 17.50
N THR A 14 7.74 -8.38 18.26
CA THR A 14 7.78 -8.33 19.73
C THR A 14 6.57 -9.06 20.32
N PRO A 15 6.74 -9.91 21.35
CA PRO A 15 5.60 -10.50 22.05
C PRO A 15 4.71 -9.42 22.67
N ILE A 16 3.40 -9.63 22.66
CA ILE A 16 2.42 -8.70 23.25
C ILE A 16 1.53 -9.45 24.23
N THR A 17 1.12 -8.80 25.31
CA THR A 17 0.23 -9.42 26.30
C THR A 17 -0.99 -8.55 26.53
N LEU A 18 -2.18 -9.07 26.23
CA LEU A 18 -3.42 -8.40 26.62
C LEU A 18 -3.60 -8.54 28.14
N LYS A 19 -3.70 -7.41 28.83
CA LYS A 19 -3.84 -7.35 30.29
C LYS A 19 -5.24 -6.99 30.77
N ARG A 20 -6.01 -6.26 29.97
CA ARG A 20 -7.35 -5.80 30.36
C ARG A 20 -8.22 -5.51 29.14
N ILE A 21 -9.51 -5.83 29.26
CA ILE A 21 -10.56 -5.35 28.36
C ILE A 21 -11.59 -4.58 29.16
N GLU A 22 -11.98 -3.42 28.64
CA GLU A 22 -13.09 -2.62 29.15
C GLU A 22 -14.19 -2.56 28.09
N ARG A 23 -15.45 -2.61 28.52
CA ARG A 23 -16.63 -2.59 27.65
C ARG A 23 -17.48 -1.37 27.94
N PHE A 24 -17.95 -0.75 26.86
CA PHE A 24 -18.75 0.45 26.90
C PHE A 24 -20.00 0.25 26.08
N HIS A 25 -21.13 0.70 26.62
CA HIS A 25 -22.37 0.72 25.86
C HIS A 25 -22.21 1.54 24.57
N PRO A 26 -23.05 1.26 23.56
CA PRO A 26 -23.19 2.13 22.39
C PRO A 26 -23.47 3.56 22.85
N HIS A 27 -22.88 4.55 22.18
CA HIS A 27 -23.13 5.95 22.53
C HIS A 27 -24.58 6.33 22.18
N HIS A 28 -25.40 6.63 23.18
CA HIS A 28 -26.75 7.17 23.00
C HIS A 28 -26.70 8.70 23.14
N SER A 29 -26.45 9.44 22.06
CA SER A 29 -26.66 10.89 22.08
C SER A 29 -28.16 11.18 21.92
N HIS A 30 -28.86 11.42 23.02
CA HIS A 30 -30.04 12.28 22.97
C HIS A 30 -29.55 13.71 22.65
N LEU A 31 -30.01 14.29 21.54
CA LEU A 31 -29.76 15.66 21.06
C LEU A 31 -28.38 15.91 20.41
N GLU A 32 -28.26 15.61 19.10
CA GLU A 32 -27.46 16.42 18.15
C GLU A 32 -27.81 16.02 16.69
N ILE A 33 -29.04 16.32 16.27
CA ILE A 33 -29.51 16.07 14.88
C ILE A 33 -29.24 17.29 13.97
N SER A 34 -28.72 18.41 14.48
CA SER A 34 -28.72 19.69 13.73
C SER A 34 -27.42 20.08 13.01
N SER A 35 -26.33 19.29 13.03
CA SER A 35 -25.09 19.64 12.30
C SER A 35 -24.54 18.57 11.35
N PHE A 36 -25.07 17.35 11.35
CA PHE A 36 -24.57 16.24 10.53
C PHE A 36 -25.19 16.13 9.12
N ALA A 37 -25.87 17.18 8.65
CA ALA A 37 -26.42 17.24 7.29
C ALA A 37 -25.38 17.73 6.27
N ARG A 38 -24.24 17.03 6.15
CA ARG A 38 -23.40 17.09 4.94
C ARG A 38 -22.97 15.68 4.54
N ASN A 39 -23.60 15.19 3.47
CA ASN A 39 -23.25 14.01 2.66
C ASN A 39 -23.35 12.63 3.32
N PHE A 40 -24.57 12.21 3.68
CA PHE A 40 -24.88 10.86 4.18
C PHE A 40 -24.91 9.74 3.11
N THR A 41 -24.42 9.97 1.89
CA THR A 41 -24.39 8.97 0.80
C THR A 41 -23.11 8.11 0.74
N ARG A 42 -22.21 8.20 1.73
CA ARG A 42 -20.85 7.62 1.67
C ARG A 42 -20.53 6.55 2.73
N VAL A 43 -21.54 5.88 3.26
CA VAL A 43 -21.44 5.01 4.46
C VAL A 43 -21.40 3.49 4.14
N LEU A 44 -20.71 3.07 3.07
CA LEU A 44 -20.72 1.64 2.65
C LEU A 44 -19.34 1.01 2.41
N THR A 45 -18.23 1.67 2.76
CA THR A 45 -16.95 1.33 2.13
C THR A 45 -15.86 0.74 3.02
N ASN A 46 -16.07 0.48 4.32
CA ASN A 46 -15.03 -0.09 5.16
C ASN A 46 -15.52 -1.33 5.92
N VAL A 47 -14.88 -2.48 5.69
CA VAL A 47 -15.08 -3.71 6.49
C VAL A 47 -14.27 -3.65 7.81
N THR A 48 -13.28 -2.76 7.84
CA THR A 48 -12.40 -2.44 8.99
C THR A 48 -12.97 -1.39 9.94
N ARG A 49 -14.03 -0.67 9.53
CA ARG A 49 -14.70 0.37 10.32
C ARG A 49 -16.20 0.13 10.25
N THR A 50 -16.91 0.27 11.36
CA THR A 50 -18.37 0.13 11.37
C THR A 50 -19.01 1.07 10.35
N THR A 51 -20.11 0.64 9.73
CA THR A 51 -20.87 1.49 8.80
C THR A 51 -21.32 2.78 9.50
N ALA A 52 -21.77 2.73 10.75
CA ALA A 52 -22.06 3.95 11.51
C ALA A 52 -20.78 4.59 12.11
N PRO A 53 -20.67 5.93 12.15
CA PRO A 53 -19.61 6.60 12.91
C PRO A 53 -19.67 6.17 14.37
N VAL A 54 -18.55 5.69 14.91
CA VAL A 54 -18.39 5.28 16.30
C VAL A 54 -17.77 6.42 17.10
N ALA A 55 -18.40 6.80 18.20
CA ALA A 55 -17.87 7.82 19.10
C ALA A 55 -16.63 7.31 19.86
N ALA A 56 -15.64 8.18 20.01
CA ALA A 56 -14.48 7.94 20.86
C ALA A 56 -14.90 7.69 22.32
N ILE A 57 -14.18 6.83 23.03
CA ILE A 57 -14.34 6.60 24.46
C ILE A 57 -13.49 7.63 25.20
N THR A 58 -14.12 8.65 25.76
CA THR A 58 -13.45 9.71 26.51
C THR A 58 -13.23 9.28 27.98
N HIS A 59 -12.56 10.14 28.76
CA HIS A 59 -12.37 9.91 30.20
C HIS A 59 -13.68 9.92 30.99
N ASP A 60 -14.73 10.57 30.47
CA ASP A 60 -16.05 10.65 31.12
C ASP A 60 -16.91 9.41 30.85
N ASN A 61 -16.46 8.51 29.99
CA ASN A 61 -17.14 7.24 29.76
C ASN A 61 -16.68 6.22 30.80
N GLU A 62 -17.62 5.74 31.61
CA GLU A 62 -17.36 4.62 32.52
C GLU A 62 -17.65 3.28 31.82
N PRO A 63 -16.75 2.29 31.95
CA PRO A 63 -17.02 0.96 31.45
C PRO A 63 -18.09 0.28 32.30
N PHE A 64 -19.03 -0.42 31.66
CA PHE A 64 -20.04 -1.19 32.39
C PHE A 64 -19.51 -2.57 32.84
N VAL A 65 -18.48 -3.06 32.15
CA VAL A 65 -17.71 -4.26 32.50
C VAL A 65 -16.23 -3.99 32.25
N HIS A 66 -15.38 -4.43 33.18
CA HIS A 66 -13.95 -4.52 32.97
C HIS A 66 -13.44 -5.90 33.43
N GLU A 67 -12.55 -6.49 32.65
CA GLU A 67 -12.00 -7.82 32.87
C GLU A 67 -10.47 -7.72 32.84
N GLU A 68 -9.81 -8.06 33.94
CA GLU A 68 -8.35 -8.25 33.96
C GLU A 68 -8.05 -9.65 33.39
N VAL A 69 -7.15 -9.71 32.43
CA VAL A 69 -6.82 -10.92 31.67
C VAL A 69 -5.31 -11.05 31.53
N ASP A 70 -4.82 -12.21 31.10
CA ASP A 70 -3.40 -12.40 30.83
C ASP A 70 -3.23 -13.29 29.59
N VAL A 71 -3.49 -12.71 28.42
CA VAL A 71 -3.39 -13.43 27.14
C VAL A 71 -2.08 -13.03 26.46
N HIS A 72 -1.08 -13.88 26.59
CA HIS A 72 0.23 -13.73 25.95
C HIS A 72 0.18 -14.20 24.50
N ILE A 73 0.70 -13.38 23.57
CA ILE A 73 0.68 -13.64 22.13
C ILE A 73 2.10 -13.44 21.57
N GLU A 74 2.69 -14.53 21.08
CA GLU A 74 4.03 -14.53 20.50
C GLU A 74 4.09 -13.74 19.18
N PRO A 75 5.28 -13.28 18.74
CA PRO A 75 5.47 -12.66 17.43
C PRO A 75 4.87 -13.51 16.32
N PHE A 76 4.11 -12.88 15.43
CA PHE A 76 3.50 -13.54 14.27
C PHE A 76 2.47 -14.64 14.60
N GLN A 77 1.96 -14.68 15.84
CA GLN A 77 0.94 -15.62 16.29
C GLN A 77 -0.48 -15.06 16.22
N THR A 78 -1.45 -15.94 15.95
CA THR A 78 -2.90 -15.66 16.09
C THR A 78 -3.46 -16.48 17.26
N ILE A 79 -4.18 -15.83 18.17
CA ILE A 79 -4.90 -16.47 19.26
C ILE A 79 -6.39 -16.14 19.17
N ARG A 80 -7.22 -17.18 19.12
CA ARG A 80 -8.66 -17.06 19.40
C ARG A 80 -8.87 -17.21 20.90
N THR A 81 -9.44 -16.19 21.53
CA THR A 81 -9.63 -16.15 22.99
C THR A 81 -11.00 -16.70 23.38
N GLU A 82 -11.17 -16.98 24.68
CA GLU A 82 -12.48 -17.27 25.29
C GLU A 82 -13.25 -15.98 25.65
N LEU A 83 -12.68 -14.81 25.37
CA LEU A 83 -13.33 -13.52 25.67
C LEU A 83 -14.41 -13.25 24.62
N ARG A 84 -15.63 -12.97 25.08
CA ARG A 84 -16.74 -12.67 24.18
C ARG A 84 -16.54 -11.35 23.43
N ALA A 85 -17.00 -11.28 22.19
CA ALA A 85 -16.96 -10.05 21.41
C ALA A 85 -17.90 -8.97 21.99
N PHE A 86 -19.05 -9.39 22.51
CA PHE A 86 -20.05 -8.56 23.16
C PHE A 86 -20.78 -9.33 24.27
N ILE A 87 -21.43 -8.62 25.18
CA ILE A 87 -22.25 -9.20 26.26
C ILE A 87 -23.73 -9.03 25.94
N ASP A 88 -24.14 -7.79 25.67
CA ASP A 88 -25.52 -7.38 25.43
C ASP A 88 -25.79 -7.14 23.95
N THR A 89 -24.85 -6.49 23.24
CA THR A 89 -25.02 -6.14 21.82
C THR A 89 -23.70 -6.05 21.07
N ASP A 90 -23.71 -6.51 19.82
CA ASP A 90 -22.62 -6.38 18.85
C ASP A 90 -22.22 -4.93 18.48
N LYS A 91 -22.89 -3.93 19.08
CA LYS A 91 -22.58 -2.49 18.96
C LYS A 91 -21.76 -1.93 20.13
N GLU A 92 -21.40 -2.76 21.09
CA GLU A 92 -20.50 -2.40 22.19
C GLU A 92 -19.16 -1.88 21.66
N ARG A 93 -18.58 -0.95 22.43
CA ARG A 93 -17.21 -0.47 22.18
C ARG A 93 -16.29 -1.09 23.22
N LEU A 94 -15.10 -1.48 22.79
CA LEU A 94 -14.08 -2.09 23.62
C LEU A 94 -12.89 -1.15 23.76
N ARG A 95 -12.28 -1.11 24.94
CA ARG A 95 -10.92 -0.58 25.14
C ARG A 95 -10.02 -1.73 25.57
N TRP A 96 -8.95 -1.93 24.83
CA TRP A 96 -7.97 -2.98 25.05
C TRP A 96 -6.73 -2.36 25.68
N HIS A 97 -6.13 -3.06 26.65
CA HIS A 97 -4.87 -2.65 27.27
C HIS A 97 -3.85 -3.77 27.10
N PHE A 98 -2.77 -3.45 26.39
CA PHE A 98 -1.65 -4.35 26.13
C PHE A 98 -0.44 -3.93 26.94
N ASP A 99 0.33 -4.91 27.39
CA ASP A 99 1.68 -4.77 27.93
C ASP A 99 2.67 -5.33 26.91
N VAL A 100 3.70 -4.55 26.60
CA VAL A 100 4.80 -4.91 25.71
C VAL A 100 6.10 -4.55 26.41
N GLU A 101 6.77 -5.56 26.98
CA GLU A 101 7.99 -5.38 27.77
C GLU A 101 7.87 -4.30 28.85
N GLY A 102 6.72 -4.23 29.54
CA GLY A 102 6.43 -3.22 30.57
C GLY A 102 5.91 -1.88 30.04
N GLU A 103 5.87 -1.67 28.71
CA GLU A 103 5.18 -0.53 28.11
C GLU A 103 3.70 -0.82 27.91
N LYS A 104 2.84 0.07 28.43
CA LYS A 104 1.40 -0.08 28.33
C LYS A 104 0.87 0.67 27.12
N HIS A 105 0.11 -0.03 26.29
CA HIS A 105 -0.56 0.52 25.12
C HIS A 105 -2.07 0.27 25.20
N GLN A 106 -2.86 1.19 24.66
CA GLN A 106 -4.30 1.01 24.57
C GLN A 106 -4.83 1.29 23.17
N ILE A 107 -5.93 0.61 22.82
CA ILE A 107 -6.69 0.89 21.60
C ILE A 107 -8.18 0.72 21.87
N GLN A 108 -8.99 1.53 21.18
CA GLN A 108 -10.43 1.36 21.13
C GLN A 108 -10.84 0.58 19.87
N THR A 109 -11.78 -0.35 20.01
CA THR A 109 -12.43 -0.99 18.86
C THR A 109 -13.95 -1.02 18.99
N PRO A 110 -14.72 -0.85 17.90
CA PRO A 110 -14.26 -0.44 16.57
C PRO A 110 -13.60 0.96 16.62
N VAL A 111 -12.59 1.17 15.76
CA VAL A 111 -11.83 2.42 15.73
C VAL A 111 -12.75 3.55 15.24
N PRO A 112 -12.87 4.68 15.96
CA PRO A 112 -13.66 5.83 15.50
C PRO A 112 -13.23 6.34 14.13
N THR A 113 -14.17 6.81 13.32
CA THR A 113 -13.86 7.38 12.00
C THR A 113 -13.02 8.65 12.06
N THR A 114 -12.99 9.33 13.21
CA THR A 114 -12.20 10.54 13.47
C THR A 114 -10.84 10.25 14.08
N GLU A 115 -10.53 9.00 14.41
CA GLU A 115 -9.30 8.61 15.10
C GLU A 115 -8.42 7.72 14.22
N SER A 116 -7.12 7.74 14.54
CA SER A 116 -6.15 6.87 13.88
C SER A 116 -6.24 5.46 14.47
N ALA A 117 -5.98 4.44 13.66
CA ALA A 117 -5.77 3.06 14.11
C ALA A 117 -4.49 2.89 14.97
N THR A 118 -3.75 3.96 15.25
CA THR A 118 -2.56 3.95 16.09
C THR A 118 -2.93 3.74 17.56
N MET A 119 -2.29 2.78 18.22
CA MET A 119 -2.48 2.51 19.64
C MET A 119 -1.86 3.64 20.47
N LYS A 120 -2.58 4.12 21.48
CA LYS A 120 -2.08 5.14 22.41
C LYS A 120 -1.15 4.49 23.43
N ALA A 121 0.12 4.87 23.43
CA ALA A 121 1.03 4.55 24.51
C ALA A 121 0.64 5.33 25.78
N LEU A 122 0.79 4.69 26.94
CA LEU A 122 0.52 5.29 28.26
C LEU A 122 1.80 5.77 28.96
N SER A 123 2.91 5.79 28.24
CA SER A 123 4.20 6.39 28.64
C SER A 123 4.46 7.66 27.82
N ASP A 124 5.26 8.58 28.39
CA ASP A 124 5.60 9.85 27.74
C ASP A 124 6.61 9.69 26.58
N ASP A 125 7.45 8.64 26.63
CA ASP A 125 8.45 8.32 25.61
C ASP A 125 8.41 6.82 25.27
N PRO A 126 7.46 6.39 24.41
CA PRO A 126 7.28 4.98 24.09
C PRO A 126 8.38 4.48 23.15
N ARG A 127 9.01 3.33 23.48
CA ARG A 127 9.94 2.65 22.57
C ARG A 127 9.19 2.04 21.39
N PHE A 128 7.97 1.58 21.64
CA PHE A 128 7.16 0.92 20.60
C PHE A 128 6.01 1.81 20.11
N LYS A 129 5.72 1.71 18.82
CA LYS A 129 4.51 2.29 18.23
C LYS A 129 3.78 1.18 17.51
N PHE A 130 2.46 1.13 17.69
CA PHE A 130 1.64 0.06 17.15
C PHE A 130 0.39 0.59 16.47
N THR A 131 -0.07 -0.12 15.45
CA THR A 131 -1.36 0.10 14.78
C THR A 131 -2.20 -1.14 14.97
N GLY A 132 -3.41 -0.98 15.52
CA GLY A 132 -4.40 -2.05 15.60
C GLY A 132 -5.48 -1.89 14.56
N ILE A 133 -5.67 -2.89 13.70
CA ILE A 133 -6.75 -2.95 12.71
C ILE A 133 -7.76 -3.98 13.17
N TYR A 134 -9.03 -3.57 13.31
CA TYR A 134 -10.11 -4.42 13.81
C TYR A 134 -11.10 -4.78 12.71
N ILE A 135 -11.21 -6.07 12.38
CA ILE A 135 -12.21 -6.59 11.45
C ILE A 135 -13.47 -6.90 12.24
N THR A 136 -14.46 -6.00 12.17
CA THR A 136 -15.65 -6.05 13.02
C THR A 136 -16.47 -7.32 12.86
N PRO A 137 -16.80 -7.80 11.64
CA PRO A 137 -17.58 -9.03 11.47
C PRO A 137 -16.90 -10.27 12.07
N GLU A 138 -15.58 -10.26 12.15
CA GLU A 138 -14.75 -11.39 12.58
C GLU A 138 -14.25 -11.23 14.03
N SER A 139 -14.58 -10.12 14.68
CA SER A 139 -14.09 -9.74 16.01
C SER A 139 -12.57 -9.92 16.17
N HIS A 140 -11.84 -9.55 15.12
CA HIS A 140 -10.43 -9.86 14.96
C HIS A 140 -9.59 -8.58 15.01
N LEU A 141 -8.71 -8.47 16.00
CA LEU A 141 -7.75 -7.38 16.14
C LEU A 141 -6.36 -7.84 15.66
N SER A 142 -5.87 -7.26 14.58
CA SER A 142 -4.49 -7.44 14.12
C SER A 142 -3.62 -6.26 14.55
N ILE A 143 -2.48 -6.53 15.17
CA ILE A 143 -1.56 -5.50 15.69
C ILE A 143 -0.27 -5.52 14.87
N PHE A 144 0.06 -4.38 14.26
CA PHE A 144 1.25 -4.15 13.46
C PHE A 144 2.19 -3.18 14.19
N SER A 145 3.50 -3.30 13.97
CA SER A 145 4.44 -2.23 14.32
C SER A 145 4.15 -1.01 13.45
N SER A 146 3.93 0.15 14.07
CA SER A 146 3.80 1.40 13.34
C SER A 146 5.18 1.88 12.93
N ALA A 147 5.55 1.57 11.69
CA ALA A 147 6.69 2.22 11.07
C ALA A 147 6.41 3.72 10.93
N ASN A 148 7.47 4.52 10.97
CA ASN A 148 7.38 5.91 10.55
C ASN A 148 7.09 5.96 9.05
N LEU A 149 5.84 6.13 8.63
CA LEU A 149 5.41 5.90 7.24
C LEU A 149 6.16 6.74 6.19
N ASN A 150 6.68 7.92 6.54
CA ASN A 150 7.49 8.71 5.62
C ASN A 150 8.95 8.24 5.50
N ALA A 151 9.40 7.33 6.37
CA ALA A 151 10.79 6.84 6.44
C ALA A 151 10.88 5.33 6.80
N TRP A 152 9.89 4.52 6.40
CA TRP A 152 9.76 3.13 6.88
C TRP A 152 10.84 2.19 6.35
N MET A 153 11.43 2.48 5.19
CA MET A 153 12.52 1.66 4.63
C MET A 153 13.81 1.81 5.44
N GLY A 154 13.93 2.84 6.29
CA GLY A 154 15.06 3.03 7.19
C GLY A 154 15.22 1.97 8.27
N GLU A 155 14.18 1.17 8.54
CA GLU A 155 14.24 0.08 9.52
C GLU A 155 14.84 -1.23 8.99
N LEU A 156 15.11 -1.29 7.68
CA LEU A 156 15.57 -2.50 6.98
C LEU A 156 17.04 -2.37 6.58
N LYS A 157 17.76 -3.49 6.51
CA LYS A 157 19.18 -3.51 6.13
C LYS A 157 19.41 -3.24 4.63
N ASP A 158 20.60 -2.79 4.28
CA ASP A 158 20.98 -2.39 2.91
C ASP A 158 21.09 -3.57 1.92
N ASP A 159 21.30 -4.78 2.44
CA ASP A 159 21.35 -6.04 1.68
C ASP A 159 19.96 -6.59 1.32
N THR A 160 18.88 -5.95 1.77
CA THR A 160 17.51 -6.32 1.41
C THR A 160 17.29 -6.16 -0.10
N LEU A 161 16.85 -7.20 -0.81
CA LEU A 161 16.48 -7.06 -2.21
C LEU A 161 15.20 -6.21 -2.33
N LEU A 162 15.17 -5.22 -3.23
CA LEU A 162 14.01 -4.32 -3.33
C LEU A 162 12.71 -5.07 -3.70
N SER A 163 12.79 -6.17 -4.43
CA SER A 163 11.65 -7.02 -4.78
C SER A 163 11.10 -7.87 -3.64
N SER A 164 11.84 -8.01 -2.52
CA SER A 164 11.35 -8.74 -1.36
C SER A 164 10.38 -7.94 -0.50
N LEU A 165 10.38 -6.61 -0.66
CA LEU A 165 9.60 -5.70 0.18
C LEU A 165 8.10 -5.79 -0.13
N SER A 166 7.30 -5.67 0.92
CA SER A 166 5.88 -5.36 0.83
C SER A 166 5.72 -3.86 0.63
N ILE A 167 5.43 -3.44 -0.61
CA ILE A 167 5.44 -2.02 -1.01
C ILE A 167 4.02 -1.54 -1.34
N PRO A 168 3.52 -0.49 -0.68
CA PRO A 168 2.32 0.20 -1.12
C PRO A 168 2.60 1.00 -2.39
N GLY A 169 1.76 0.80 -3.41
CA GLY A 169 1.78 1.54 -4.67
C GLY A 169 0.45 2.22 -4.96
N THR A 170 0.47 3.21 -5.84
CA THR A 170 -0.74 3.91 -6.31
C THR A 170 -0.85 3.84 -7.82
N HIS A 171 -2.04 3.49 -8.32
CA HIS A 171 -2.34 3.42 -9.74
C HIS A 171 -2.62 4.82 -10.29
N ASN A 172 -2.02 5.14 -11.45
CA ASN A 172 -2.01 6.47 -12.05
C ASN A 172 -1.88 7.59 -10.99
N SER A 173 -0.79 7.55 -10.22
CA SER A 173 -0.60 8.23 -8.92
C SER A 173 -1.01 9.72 -8.85
N PRO A 174 -0.80 10.58 -9.87
CA PRO A 174 -1.15 12.00 -9.77
C PRO A 174 -2.63 12.31 -10.05
N THR A 175 -3.49 11.31 -10.30
CA THR A 175 -4.91 11.50 -10.66
C THR A 175 -5.81 11.84 -9.45
N CYS A 176 -5.44 12.87 -8.69
CA CYS A 176 -6.18 13.36 -7.53
C CYS A 176 -6.94 14.68 -7.77
N TYR A 177 -6.75 15.29 -8.95
CA TYR A 177 -7.34 16.59 -9.28
C TYR A 177 -8.82 16.50 -9.66
N VAL A 178 -9.45 17.66 -9.81
CA VAL A 178 -10.80 17.77 -10.39
C VAL A 178 -10.75 17.29 -11.84
N ALA A 179 -11.35 16.14 -12.10
CA ALA A 179 -11.43 15.44 -13.38
C ALA A 179 -12.79 14.70 -13.47
N PRO A 180 -13.20 14.21 -14.65
CA PRO A 180 -14.33 13.29 -14.74
C PRO A 180 -14.15 12.12 -13.76
N PRO A 181 -15.21 11.65 -13.08
CA PRO A 181 -15.07 10.66 -12.00
C PRO A 181 -14.40 9.34 -12.43
N SER A 182 -14.56 8.93 -13.70
CA SER A 182 -13.94 7.74 -14.27
C SER A 182 -12.42 7.87 -14.52
N VAL A 183 -11.87 9.08 -14.42
CA VAL A 183 -10.44 9.41 -14.61
C VAL A 183 -9.70 9.55 -13.27
N ARG A 184 -10.43 9.83 -12.19
CA ARG A 184 -9.84 10.04 -10.87
C ARG A 184 -9.58 8.70 -10.16
N CYS A 185 -8.31 8.33 -10.05
CA CYS A 185 -7.90 7.10 -9.38
C CYS A 185 -7.47 7.34 -7.93
N GLN A 186 -7.10 8.58 -7.57
CA GLN A 186 -6.55 8.89 -6.25
C GLN A 186 -7.35 9.92 -5.46
N ALA A 187 -7.42 9.71 -4.16
CA ALA A 187 -8.09 10.63 -3.24
C ALA A 187 -7.21 11.83 -2.88
N VAL A 188 -5.89 11.60 -2.79
CA VAL A 188 -4.90 12.52 -2.20
C VAL A 188 -3.69 12.76 -3.13
N SER A 189 -2.93 13.81 -2.86
CA SER A 189 -1.77 14.23 -3.68
C SER A 189 -0.58 13.25 -3.62
N PRO A 190 0.30 13.20 -4.63
CA PRO A 190 1.53 12.42 -4.58
C PRO A 190 2.40 12.71 -3.34
N LYS A 191 2.55 13.97 -2.96
CA LYS A 191 3.20 14.36 -1.70
C LYS A 191 2.60 13.64 -0.49
N GLU A 192 1.28 13.63 -0.36
CA GLU A 192 0.58 12.97 0.74
C GLU A 192 0.71 11.45 0.69
N GLN A 193 0.68 10.86 -0.51
CA GLN A 193 0.95 9.42 -0.72
C GLN A 193 2.34 9.04 -0.20
N LEU A 194 3.38 9.81 -0.54
CA LEU A 194 4.75 9.57 -0.07
C LEU A 194 4.88 9.68 1.45
N GLN A 195 4.28 10.73 2.05
CA GLN A 195 4.30 10.92 3.50
C GLN A 195 3.62 9.77 4.27
N ASN A 196 2.71 9.04 3.62
CA ASN A 196 1.98 7.94 4.24
C ASN A 196 2.43 6.55 3.78
N GLY A 197 3.61 6.43 3.17
CA GLY A 197 4.28 5.12 2.97
C GLY A 197 4.27 4.57 1.56
N VAL A 198 3.61 5.23 0.61
CA VAL A 198 3.64 4.81 -0.81
C VAL A 198 5.07 4.95 -1.36
N ARG A 199 5.59 3.89 -1.98
CA ARG A 199 6.94 3.84 -2.59
C ARG A 199 6.95 3.23 -4.00
N PHE A 200 5.78 3.10 -4.60
CA PHE A 200 5.62 2.75 -6.01
C PHE A 200 4.60 3.67 -6.67
N PHE A 201 4.99 4.35 -7.74
CA PHE A 201 4.10 5.16 -8.57
C PHE A 201 3.94 4.56 -9.97
N ASP A 202 2.69 4.30 -10.37
CA ASP A 202 2.32 4.11 -11.77
C ASP A 202 2.09 5.49 -12.40
N ILE A 203 2.99 5.90 -13.30
CA ILE A 203 2.98 7.21 -13.94
C ILE A 203 2.75 7.05 -15.44
N ARG A 204 1.75 7.76 -15.95
CA ARG A 204 1.37 7.73 -17.36
C ARG A 204 1.58 9.10 -17.99
N VAL A 205 2.38 9.14 -19.04
CA VAL A 205 2.85 10.39 -19.66
C VAL A 205 2.62 10.43 -21.16
N GLN A 206 2.39 11.65 -21.65
CA GLN A 206 2.39 11.99 -23.06
C GLN A 206 3.51 13.02 -23.32
N PRO A 207 4.42 12.79 -24.27
CA PRO A 207 5.33 13.83 -24.75
C PRO A 207 4.58 15.06 -25.27
N GLN A 208 5.02 16.26 -24.89
CA GLN A 208 4.37 17.51 -25.32
C GLN A 208 4.95 18.04 -26.64
N ASN A 209 6.28 18.02 -26.77
CA ASN A 209 6.99 18.57 -27.93
C ASN A 209 8.13 17.62 -28.37
N PRO A 210 7.85 16.35 -28.73
CA PRO A 210 8.89 15.34 -28.89
C PRO A 210 9.81 15.52 -30.12
N GLU A 211 9.43 16.37 -31.07
CA GLU A 211 10.27 16.70 -32.23
C GLU A 211 11.40 17.69 -31.87
N ASP A 212 11.29 18.36 -30.73
CA ASP A 212 12.24 19.35 -30.25
C ASP A 212 13.10 18.71 -29.15
N ALA A 213 14.33 18.31 -29.50
CA ALA A 213 15.22 17.57 -28.61
C ALA A 213 15.61 18.36 -27.35
N ASP A 214 15.54 19.70 -27.39
CA ASP A 214 15.84 20.56 -26.25
C ASP A 214 14.66 20.65 -25.26
N LYS A 215 13.47 20.17 -25.65
CA LYS A 215 12.27 20.22 -24.80
C LYS A 215 12.07 18.92 -24.05
N ASP A 216 11.78 19.10 -22.76
CA ASP A 216 11.63 18.02 -21.80
C ASP A 216 10.18 17.73 -21.37
N GLY A 217 9.22 18.40 -22.03
CA GLY A 217 7.83 18.42 -21.61
C GLY A 217 7.16 17.06 -21.69
N LEU A 218 6.80 16.51 -20.52
CA LEU A 218 5.98 15.32 -20.37
C LEU A 218 4.72 15.69 -19.58
N VAL A 219 3.55 15.53 -20.21
CA VAL A 219 2.24 15.79 -19.61
C VAL A 219 1.71 14.53 -18.96
N LEU A 220 1.15 14.65 -17.75
CA LEU A 220 0.51 13.57 -17.03
C LEU A 220 -0.91 13.34 -17.57
N VAL A 221 -1.24 12.09 -17.90
CA VAL A 221 -2.48 11.72 -18.60
C VAL A 221 -3.12 10.47 -18.00
N HIS A 222 -4.38 10.22 -18.34
CA HIS A 222 -5.07 8.97 -18.06
C HIS A 222 -5.80 8.52 -19.33
N SER A 223 -5.24 7.54 -20.04
CA SER A 223 -5.69 7.18 -21.39
C SER A 223 -5.69 8.42 -22.29
N VAL A 224 -6.83 8.73 -22.93
CA VAL A 224 -7.01 9.89 -23.80
C VAL A 224 -7.39 11.18 -23.05
N PHE A 225 -7.52 11.13 -21.72
CA PHE A 225 -8.02 12.24 -20.91
C PHE A 225 -6.90 12.96 -20.14
N PRO A 226 -6.99 14.30 -19.99
CA PRO A 226 -6.14 15.00 -19.04
C PRO A 226 -6.54 14.64 -17.60
N ILE A 227 -5.55 14.56 -16.71
CA ILE A 227 -5.81 14.24 -15.29
C ILE A 227 -6.41 15.40 -14.50
N SER A 228 -6.61 16.56 -15.12
CA SER A 228 -7.12 17.77 -14.47
C SER A 228 -7.87 18.66 -15.46
N LEU A 229 -9.06 19.14 -15.07
CA LEU A 229 -9.87 20.09 -15.82
C LEU A 229 -9.41 21.56 -15.65
N THR A 230 -8.45 21.82 -14.77
CA THR A 230 -7.93 23.17 -14.49
C THR A 230 -6.58 23.46 -15.14
N GLY A 231 -6.15 22.59 -16.06
CA GLY A 231 -4.91 22.74 -16.84
C GLY A 231 -4.01 21.52 -16.74
N SER A 232 -3.10 21.39 -17.71
CA SER A 232 -2.15 20.29 -17.79
C SER A 232 -1.26 20.22 -16.54
N LYS A 233 -0.95 18.99 -16.15
CA LYS A 233 0.01 18.69 -15.07
C LYS A 233 1.23 18.03 -15.68
N TYR A 234 2.41 18.37 -15.19
CA TYR A 234 3.67 17.98 -15.81
C TYR A 234 4.46 17.04 -14.92
N PHE A 235 5.11 16.06 -15.55
CA PHE A 235 5.97 15.10 -14.88
C PHE A 235 7.14 15.79 -14.17
N ARG A 236 7.65 16.88 -14.73
CA ARG A 236 8.72 17.69 -14.12
C ARG A 236 8.34 18.24 -12.74
N ASP A 237 7.10 18.67 -12.56
CA ASP A 237 6.64 19.19 -11.27
C ASP A 237 6.46 18.06 -10.25
N LEU A 238 5.91 16.92 -10.68
CA LEU A 238 5.87 15.71 -9.85
C LEU A 238 7.28 15.27 -9.41
N MET A 239 8.25 15.29 -10.32
CA MET A 239 9.63 14.92 -9.98
C MET A 239 10.28 15.89 -8.98
N LYS A 240 9.89 17.17 -8.94
CA LYS A 240 10.34 18.09 -7.90
C LYS A 240 9.84 17.64 -6.52
N GLU A 241 8.56 17.26 -6.41
CA GLU A 241 7.99 16.74 -5.15
C GLU A 241 8.67 15.44 -4.72
N VAL A 242 8.93 14.54 -5.67
CA VAL A 242 9.66 13.28 -5.42
C VAL A 242 11.08 13.54 -4.92
N ASN A 243 11.81 14.45 -5.57
CA ASN A 243 13.17 14.79 -5.18
C ASN A 243 13.21 15.42 -3.78
N GLU A 244 12.32 16.37 -3.51
CA GLU A 244 12.18 16.99 -2.18
C GLU A 244 11.86 15.94 -1.10
N PHE A 245 10.99 14.97 -1.40
CA PHE A 245 10.69 13.88 -0.48
C PHE A 245 11.94 13.03 -0.18
N LEU A 246 12.67 12.61 -1.20
CA LEU A 246 13.87 11.78 -1.04
C LEU A 246 15.03 12.54 -0.37
N ASP A 247 15.13 13.86 -0.58
CA ASP A 247 16.11 14.71 0.12
C ASP A 247 15.82 14.77 1.62
N ASN A 248 14.55 14.84 2.00
CA ASN A 248 14.12 14.86 3.39
C ASN A 248 14.10 13.46 4.04
N ASN A 249 14.08 12.38 3.24
CA ASN A 249 13.99 11.00 3.71
C ASN A 249 15.01 10.13 2.96
N PRO A 250 16.32 10.31 3.21
CA PRO A 250 17.38 9.67 2.42
C PRO A 250 17.45 8.15 2.62
N SER A 251 16.76 7.59 3.62
CA SER A 251 16.61 6.14 3.78
C SER A 251 15.71 5.51 2.71
N GLU A 252 14.87 6.30 2.05
CA GLU A 252 13.82 5.80 1.18
C GLU A 252 14.29 5.71 -0.28
N THR A 253 13.56 4.94 -1.08
CA THR A 253 13.67 4.91 -2.54
C THR A 253 12.27 4.94 -3.14
N LEU A 254 12.12 5.46 -4.35
CA LEU A 254 10.85 5.41 -5.08
C LEU A 254 10.99 4.56 -6.34
N ILE A 255 10.07 3.62 -6.54
CA ILE A 255 9.93 2.92 -7.83
C ILE A 255 8.94 3.71 -8.68
N ILE A 256 9.35 4.13 -9.88
CA ILE A 256 8.45 4.72 -10.88
C ILE A 256 8.29 3.72 -12.02
N SER A 257 7.08 3.19 -12.15
CA SER A 257 6.61 2.50 -13.36
C SER A 257 6.10 3.53 -14.34
N LEU A 258 6.79 3.70 -15.47
CA LEU A 258 6.45 4.72 -16.44
C LEU A 258 5.89 4.11 -17.73
N LYS A 259 4.74 4.61 -18.18
CA LYS A 259 4.07 4.20 -19.42
C LYS A 259 3.76 5.40 -20.30
N ARG A 260 3.93 5.24 -21.63
CA ARG A 260 3.41 6.21 -22.59
C ARG A 260 1.90 6.02 -22.78
N GLU A 261 1.15 7.11 -22.70
CA GLU A 261 -0.28 7.18 -23.01
C GLU A 261 -0.61 8.53 -23.67
N GLY A 262 -1.90 8.77 -23.95
CA GLY A 262 -2.39 9.99 -24.59
C GLY A 262 -2.89 9.76 -26.01
N THR A 263 -3.43 10.83 -26.62
CA THR A 263 -4.00 10.83 -27.97
C THR A 263 -3.00 11.18 -29.07
N GLY A 264 -1.73 11.43 -28.72
CA GLY A 264 -0.70 11.83 -29.67
C GLY A 264 -0.06 10.65 -30.40
N GLU A 265 0.40 10.89 -31.62
CA GLU A 265 1.16 9.94 -32.47
C GLU A 265 2.62 9.75 -32.01
N HIS A 266 2.90 10.01 -30.73
CA HIS A 266 4.26 9.98 -30.18
C HIS A 266 4.73 8.54 -30.00
N THR A 267 6.03 8.29 -30.19
CA THR A 267 6.61 6.96 -30.09
C THR A 267 7.25 6.69 -28.72
N ASP A 268 7.45 5.41 -28.40
CA ASP A 268 8.22 5.00 -27.22
C ASP A 268 9.66 5.50 -27.29
N GLN A 269 10.25 5.52 -28.49
CA GLN A 269 11.59 6.03 -28.74
C GLN A 269 11.70 7.52 -28.37
N GLN A 270 10.70 8.34 -28.72
CA GLN A 270 10.63 9.74 -28.32
C GLN A 270 10.54 9.91 -26.80
N LEU A 271 9.70 9.11 -26.13
CA LEU A 271 9.65 9.11 -24.67
C LEU A 271 10.99 8.73 -24.05
N SER A 272 11.63 7.67 -24.56
CA SER A 272 12.91 7.19 -24.05
C SER A 272 14.02 8.24 -24.18
N ARG A 273 14.04 8.99 -25.30
CA ARG A 273 14.95 10.13 -25.50
C ARG A 273 14.72 11.22 -24.47
N ILE A 274 13.48 11.67 -24.32
CA ILE A 274 13.15 12.75 -23.39
C ILE A 274 13.59 12.37 -21.96
N LEU A 275 13.36 11.13 -21.55
CA LEU A 275 13.76 10.68 -20.22
C LEU A 275 15.27 10.60 -20.06
N SER A 276 15.99 9.98 -21.01
CA SER A 276 17.46 9.84 -20.93
C SER A 276 18.16 11.19 -20.91
N ASP A 277 17.68 12.14 -21.71
CA ASP A 277 18.38 13.40 -21.94
C ASP A 277 18.06 14.43 -20.85
N HIS A 278 16.85 14.39 -20.27
CA HIS A 278 16.35 15.47 -19.41
C HIS A 278 15.99 15.09 -17.98
N TYR A 279 15.80 13.80 -17.67
CA TYR A 279 15.36 13.35 -16.35
C TYR A 279 16.34 12.38 -15.71
N ALA A 280 16.69 11.31 -16.42
CA ALA A 280 17.45 10.16 -15.94
C ALA A 280 18.87 10.14 -16.57
N ARG A 281 19.52 11.31 -16.51
CA ARG A 281 20.91 11.49 -16.94
C ARG A 281 21.88 10.70 -16.06
N PRO A 282 23.10 10.40 -16.52
CA PRO A 282 24.08 9.63 -15.75
C PRO A 282 24.44 10.21 -14.37
N ASP A 283 24.35 11.53 -14.20
CA ASP A 283 24.63 12.26 -12.96
C ASP A 283 23.38 12.47 -12.07
N SER A 284 22.22 11.99 -12.51
CA SER A 284 20.96 12.11 -11.77
C SER A 284 20.82 11.02 -10.70
N ARG A 285 19.80 11.15 -9.84
CA ARG A 285 19.45 10.12 -8.85
C ARG A 285 18.67 8.93 -9.43
N TRP A 286 18.50 8.85 -10.74
CA TRP A 286 17.78 7.73 -11.35
C TRP A 286 18.66 6.48 -11.39
N TYR A 287 18.16 5.40 -10.84
CA TYR A 287 18.70 4.07 -11.02
C TYR A 287 18.14 3.46 -12.31
N THR A 288 19.00 3.33 -13.30
CA THR A 288 18.68 2.88 -14.66
C THR A 288 19.39 1.59 -15.06
N ASN A 289 20.11 0.96 -14.13
CA ASN A 289 20.68 -0.37 -14.37
C ASN A 289 19.52 -1.40 -14.50
N PRO A 290 19.48 -2.23 -15.56
CA PRO A 290 18.41 -3.19 -15.84
C PRO A 290 18.44 -4.43 -14.92
N LYS A 291 18.64 -4.23 -13.62
CA LYS A 291 18.76 -5.26 -12.59
C LYS A 291 17.95 -4.84 -11.37
N ILE A 292 17.22 -5.78 -10.75
CA ILE A 292 16.60 -5.56 -9.44
C ILE A 292 17.71 -5.23 -8.41
N PRO A 293 17.68 -4.03 -7.81
CA PRO A 293 18.69 -3.60 -6.85
C PRO A 293 18.40 -4.09 -5.43
N THR A 294 19.42 -4.08 -4.58
CA THR A 294 19.20 -4.05 -3.13
C THR A 294 18.79 -2.65 -2.67
N LEU A 295 18.20 -2.55 -1.48
CA LEU A 295 17.76 -1.29 -0.90
C LEU A 295 18.93 -0.31 -0.77
N GLY A 296 20.11 -0.77 -0.31
CA GLY A 296 21.31 0.03 -0.20
C GLY A 296 21.80 0.62 -1.52
N GLU A 297 21.63 -0.10 -2.65
CA GLU A 297 22.00 0.41 -3.97
C GLU A 297 21.15 1.62 -4.40
N VAL A 298 19.95 1.79 -3.83
CA VAL A 298 18.94 2.74 -4.31
C VAL A 298 18.36 3.70 -3.26
N ARG A 299 18.85 3.70 -2.02
CA ARG A 299 18.48 4.75 -1.06
C ARG A 299 18.77 6.14 -1.64
N GLY A 300 17.80 7.06 -1.50
CA GLY A 300 17.81 8.40 -2.09
C GLY A 300 17.62 8.44 -3.62
N LYS A 301 17.34 7.30 -4.28
CA LYS A 301 17.23 7.19 -5.74
C LYS A 301 15.80 6.89 -6.20
N VAL A 302 15.62 7.02 -7.52
CA VAL A 302 14.39 6.64 -8.21
C VAL A 302 14.69 5.45 -9.13
N VAL A 303 14.04 4.32 -8.89
CA VAL A 303 14.17 3.10 -9.69
C VAL A 303 13.21 3.14 -10.87
N LEU A 304 13.74 3.06 -12.09
CA LEU A 304 12.93 3.06 -13.30
C LEU A 304 12.46 1.65 -13.67
N ILE A 305 11.15 1.44 -13.66
CA ILE A 305 10.47 0.35 -14.38
C ILE A 305 9.86 0.95 -15.66
N ARG A 306 10.29 0.47 -16.82
CA ARG A 306 9.82 1.00 -18.11
C ARG A 306 8.78 0.09 -18.77
N ARG A 307 7.62 0.65 -19.10
CA ARG A 307 6.55 0.02 -19.90
C ARG A 307 6.54 0.57 -21.33
N PHE A 308 7.72 0.81 -21.89
CA PHE A 308 7.95 1.36 -23.21
C PHE A 308 9.28 0.86 -23.78
N ASP A 309 9.39 0.88 -25.11
CA ASP A 309 10.61 0.55 -25.84
C ASP A 309 11.62 1.71 -25.89
N ILE A 310 12.90 1.39 -26.08
CA ILE A 310 14.00 2.33 -25.98
C ILE A 310 14.72 2.53 -27.31
N LEU A 311 15.38 3.68 -27.46
CA LEU A 311 16.30 3.95 -28.57
C LEU A 311 17.43 2.91 -28.63
N ASP A 312 17.95 2.64 -29.84
CA ASP A 312 18.96 1.59 -30.05
C ASP A 312 20.24 1.81 -29.23
N HIS A 313 20.74 3.04 -29.14
CA HIS A 313 21.94 3.33 -28.35
C HIS A 313 21.74 3.06 -26.84
N LEU A 314 20.49 3.11 -26.34
CA LEU A 314 20.16 2.75 -24.96
C LEU A 314 20.06 1.23 -24.76
N LYS A 315 20.12 0.42 -25.82
CA LYS A 315 20.21 -1.05 -25.70
C LYS A 315 21.64 -1.49 -25.42
N ASP A 316 22.62 -0.75 -25.92
CA ASP A 316 24.05 -1.08 -25.82
C ASP A 316 24.69 -0.65 -24.50
N ILE A 317 24.03 0.19 -23.71
CA ILE A 317 24.52 0.59 -22.39
C ILE A 317 24.46 -0.59 -21.39
N HIS A 318 25.13 -0.40 -20.24
CA HIS A 318 25.23 -1.41 -19.19
C HIS A 318 25.73 -2.77 -19.73
N GLU A 319 26.77 -2.72 -20.59
CA GLU A 319 27.33 -3.90 -21.28
C GLU A 319 26.30 -4.64 -22.16
N GLY A 320 25.48 -3.89 -22.91
CA GLY A 320 24.44 -4.47 -23.76
C GLY A 320 23.23 -5.03 -23.01
N LYS A 321 23.10 -4.74 -21.71
CA LYS A 321 21.95 -5.19 -20.89
C LYS A 321 20.75 -4.25 -21.06
N GLY A 322 20.94 -3.07 -21.63
CA GLY A 322 19.90 -2.07 -21.88
C GLY A 322 19.69 -1.10 -20.72
N TRP A 323 18.60 -0.32 -20.77
CA TRP A 323 18.32 0.79 -19.85
C TRP A 323 17.01 0.58 -19.09
N GLY A 324 17.05 0.73 -17.76
CA GLY A 324 15.91 0.55 -16.85
C GLY A 324 15.44 -0.91 -16.73
N ILE A 325 14.65 -1.21 -15.70
CA ILE A 325 14.04 -2.53 -15.55
C ILE A 325 12.92 -2.68 -16.58
N CYS A 326 13.11 -3.63 -17.50
CA CYS A 326 12.24 -3.81 -18.66
C CYS A 326 10.93 -4.50 -18.30
N ALA A 327 9.82 -3.80 -18.53
CA ALA A 327 8.47 -4.34 -18.44
C ALA A 327 7.73 -4.31 -19.81
N SER A 328 8.45 -4.13 -20.93
CA SER A 328 7.90 -4.34 -22.28
C SER A 328 7.37 -5.78 -22.40
N GLY A 329 6.29 -5.99 -23.15
CA GLY A 329 5.59 -7.29 -23.20
C GLY A 329 4.69 -7.55 -21.98
N TRP A 330 4.22 -6.48 -21.34
CA TRP A 330 3.20 -6.49 -20.30
C TRP A 330 1.92 -7.13 -20.84
N ALA A 331 1.51 -8.27 -20.28
CA ALA A 331 0.30 -8.96 -20.71
C ALA A 331 -0.94 -8.14 -20.35
N ASP A 332 -1.83 -8.00 -21.34
CA ASP A 332 -3.06 -7.23 -21.18
C ASP A 332 -4.10 -8.00 -20.34
N ASN A 333 -4.81 -7.27 -19.47
CA ASN A 333 -5.90 -7.76 -18.63
C ASN A 333 -5.70 -9.18 -18.03
N CYS A 334 -4.58 -9.40 -17.32
CA CYS A 334 -4.15 -10.75 -16.91
C CYS A 334 -4.26 -11.00 -15.40
N ALA A 335 -4.64 -12.22 -15.00
CA ALA A 335 -4.64 -12.66 -13.61
C ALA A 335 -3.22 -12.97 -13.07
N ASN A 336 -2.32 -13.38 -13.97
CA ASN A 336 -0.92 -13.64 -13.69
C ASN A 336 -0.13 -13.73 -15.01
N ALA A 337 0.93 -12.93 -15.15
CA ALA A 337 1.86 -13.06 -16.26
C ALA A 337 3.27 -12.63 -15.84
N THR A 338 4.29 -13.18 -16.50
CA THR A 338 5.69 -12.77 -16.32
C THR A 338 6.14 -12.01 -17.56
N CYS A 339 6.67 -10.80 -17.37
CA CYS A 339 7.25 -10.04 -18.47
C CYS A 339 8.44 -10.79 -19.11
N PRO A 340 8.72 -10.62 -20.41
CA PRO A 340 9.86 -11.23 -21.10
C PRO A 340 11.23 -11.06 -20.42
N SER A 341 11.43 -9.99 -19.62
CA SER A 341 12.66 -9.80 -18.83
C SER A 341 12.89 -10.89 -17.77
N GLY A 342 11.79 -11.51 -17.31
CA GLY A 342 11.76 -12.45 -16.18
C GLY A 342 11.86 -11.77 -14.82
N GLN A 343 11.97 -10.44 -14.76
CA GLN A 343 12.18 -9.70 -13.51
C GLN A 343 10.90 -9.12 -12.91
N ILE A 344 9.76 -9.29 -13.61
CA ILE A 344 8.47 -8.72 -13.23
C ILE A 344 7.39 -9.77 -13.49
N CYS A 345 6.64 -10.09 -12.43
CA CYS A 345 5.41 -10.87 -12.45
C CYS A 345 4.25 -9.93 -12.11
N ILE A 346 3.18 -9.96 -12.90
CA ILE A 346 2.06 -9.01 -12.81
C ILE A 346 0.74 -9.73 -12.61
N GLN A 347 -0.12 -9.14 -11.78
CA GLN A 347 -1.57 -9.30 -11.84
C GLN A 347 -2.16 -7.93 -12.20
N ASP A 348 -2.78 -7.84 -13.36
CA ASP A 348 -3.34 -6.61 -13.92
C ASP A 348 -4.70 -6.88 -14.60
N PHE A 349 -5.57 -7.63 -13.93
CA PHE A 349 -6.95 -7.86 -14.36
C PHE A 349 -7.79 -6.60 -14.10
N TYR A 350 -7.74 -5.62 -14.99
CA TYR A 350 -8.35 -4.30 -14.76
C TYR A 350 -9.77 -4.17 -15.33
N GLU A 351 -10.22 -5.07 -16.21
CA GLU A 351 -11.56 -5.00 -16.82
C GLU A 351 -12.61 -5.74 -15.99
N VAL A 352 -13.05 -5.09 -14.91
CA VAL A 352 -14.17 -5.58 -14.10
C VAL A 352 -15.47 -5.07 -14.71
N MET A 353 -16.01 -5.85 -15.64
CA MET A 353 -17.19 -5.47 -16.42
C MET A 353 -18.45 -5.35 -15.56
N GLU A 354 -18.63 -6.29 -14.64
CA GLU A 354 -19.81 -6.38 -13.78
C GLU A 354 -19.38 -6.39 -12.29
N THR A 355 -20.30 -6.02 -11.41
CA THR A 355 -20.02 -5.93 -9.96
C THR A 355 -19.75 -7.30 -9.32
N GLU A 356 -20.22 -8.35 -9.97
CA GLU A 356 -20.08 -9.76 -9.65
C GLU A 356 -18.64 -10.23 -9.89
N ASN A 357 -17.92 -9.64 -10.85
CA ASN A 357 -16.51 -9.95 -11.11
C ASN A 357 -15.55 -9.35 -10.07
N ILE A 358 -16.04 -8.52 -9.14
CA ILE A 358 -15.23 -7.97 -8.05
C ILE A 358 -14.68 -9.09 -7.16
N GLY A 359 -15.47 -10.15 -6.92
CA GLY A 359 -15.01 -11.32 -6.16
C GLY A 359 -13.85 -12.06 -6.83
N GLU A 360 -13.87 -12.14 -8.16
CA GLU A 360 -12.80 -12.74 -8.96
C GLU A 360 -11.52 -11.88 -8.89
N LYS A 361 -11.65 -10.55 -9.00
CA LYS A 361 -10.52 -9.63 -8.80
C LYS A 361 -9.89 -9.79 -7.41
N ILE A 362 -10.71 -9.88 -6.36
CA ILE A 362 -10.24 -10.12 -4.99
C ILE A 362 -9.43 -11.41 -4.92
N LYS A 363 -9.95 -12.50 -5.51
CA LYS A 363 -9.24 -13.79 -5.57
C LYS A 363 -7.88 -13.65 -6.25
N TYR A 364 -7.79 -13.01 -7.42
CA TYR A 364 -6.51 -12.83 -8.11
C TYR A 364 -5.51 -11.99 -7.32
N VAL A 365 -5.97 -10.95 -6.61
CA VAL A 365 -5.13 -10.16 -5.70
C VAL A 365 -4.57 -11.04 -4.59
N GLN A 366 -5.40 -11.84 -3.93
CA GLN A 366 -4.99 -12.73 -2.83
C GLN A 366 -3.99 -13.79 -3.31
N GLU A 367 -4.26 -14.43 -4.45
CA GLU A 367 -3.35 -15.41 -5.04
C GLU A 367 -2.00 -14.79 -5.42
N HIS A 368 -1.97 -13.55 -5.89
CA HIS A 368 -0.72 -12.87 -6.23
C HIS A 368 0.09 -12.45 -4.99
N CYS A 369 -0.57 -12.08 -3.88
CA CYS A 369 0.10 -11.93 -2.58
C CYS A 369 0.73 -13.26 -2.13
N GLY A 370 0.01 -14.38 -2.27
CA GLY A 370 0.52 -15.71 -1.95
C GLY A 370 1.76 -16.07 -2.78
N ARG A 371 1.75 -15.80 -4.09
CA ARG A 371 2.91 -16.01 -4.97
C ARG A 371 4.13 -15.19 -4.54
N ALA A 372 3.93 -13.94 -4.14
CA ALA A 372 5.01 -13.10 -3.65
C ALA A 372 5.62 -13.68 -2.37
N ALA A 373 4.79 -14.07 -1.40
CA ALA A 373 5.23 -14.65 -0.14
C ALA A 373 5.97 -15.99 -0.31
N ASP A 374 5.54 -16.81 -1.27
CA ASP A 374 6.13 -18.13 -1.55
C ASP A 374 7.49 -18.06 -2.27
N THR A 375 7.97 -16.86 -2.64
CA THR A 375 9.23 -16.70 -3.37
C THR A 375 10.46 -16.88 -2.48
N CYS A 376 10.34 -16.58 -1.19
CA CYS A 376 11.43 -16.69 -0.20
C CYS A 376 12.72 -16.02 -0.67
N TYR A 377 12.72 -14.68 -0.61
CA TYR A 377 13.85 -13.89 -1.10
C TYR A 377 15.13 -14.07 -0.26
N PRO A 378 16.31 -14.15 -0.92
CA PRO A 378 17.61 -14.13 -0.26
C PRO A 378 18.02 -12.70 0.10
N PHE A 379 18.98 -12.60 1.03
CA PHE A 379 19.69 -11.36 1.30
C PHE A 379 20.95 -11.20 0.44
N GLY A 380 21.31 -9.95 0.11
CA GLY A 380 22.53 -9.60 -0.59
C GLY A 380 22.37 -9.22 -2.06
N VAL A 381 23.48 -8.76 -2.64
CA VAL A 381 23.54 -8.29 -4.03
C VAL A 381 23.61 -9.50 -4.96
N LEU A 382 22.57 -9.70 -5.78
CA LEU A 382 22.56 -10.75 -6.80
C LEU A 382 23.53 -10.42 -7.95
N PRO A 383 24.20 -11.42 -8.58
CA PRO A 383 25.30 -11.16 -9.52
C PRO A 383 24.89 -10.54 -10.86
N GLY A 384 23.59 -10.54 -11.22
CA GLY A 384 23.10 -9.91 -12.44
C GLY A 384 21.60 -10.15 -12.71
N PRO A 385 21.07 -9.61 -13.83
CA PRO A 385 19.64 -9.69 -14.16
C PRO A 385 19.10 -11.12 -14.24
N VAL A 386 19.91 -12.08 -14.71
CA VAL A 386 19.50 -13.50 -14.79
C VAL A 386 19.25 -14.09 -13.40
N ALA A 387 20.10 -13.78 -12.42
CA ALA A 387 19.90 -14.24 -11.04
C ALA A 387 18.65 -13.61 -10.42
N THR A 388 18.35 -12.36 -10.75
CA THR A 388 17.14 -11.68 -10.25
C THR A 388 15.83 -12.26 -10.82
N ARG A 389 15.86 -13.10 -11.86
CA ARG A 389 14.65 -13.72 -12.42
C ARG A 389 13.99 -14.73 -11.48
N ALA A 390 14.77 -15.34 -10.58
CA ALA A 390 14.22 -16.20 -9.53
C ALA A 390 13.49 -15.41 -8.45
N HIS A 391 13.72 -14.08 -8.39
CA HIS A 391 13.25 -13.18 -7.35
C HIS A 391 12.63 -11.90 -7.96
N PRO A 392 11.62 -12.05 -8.84
CA PRO A 392 11.06 -10.94 -9.61
C PRO A 392 10.29 -9.97 -8.71
N PHE A 393 10.02 -8.76 -9.19
CA PHE A 393 8.96 -7.96 -8.61
C PHE A 393 7.61 -8.62 -8.86
N TYR A 394 6.83 -8.86 -7.81
CA TYR A 394 5.41 -9.17 -7.92
C TYR A 394 4.62 -7.85 -7.85
N ILE A 395 3.99 -7.44 -8.94
CA ILE A 395 3.22 -6.19 -9.03
C ILE A 395 1.74 -6.55 -9.17
N ASN A 396 0.97 -6.19 -8.16
CA ASN A 396 -0.40 -6.62 -7.95
C ASN A 396 -1.34 -5.41 -7.97
N PHE A 397 -2.01 -5.18 -9.09
CA PHE A 397 -2.96 -4.08 -9.22
C PHE A 397 -4.29 -4.45 -8.55
N LEU A 398 -4.71 -3.69 -7.54
CA LEU A 398 -6.05 -3.76 -6.96
C LEU A 398 -7.03 -2.89 -7.76
N SER A 399 -6.51 -1.89 -8.48
CA SER A 399 -7.27 -1.04 -9.38
C SER A 399 -7.94 -1.86 -10.49
N ALA A 400 -9.15 -1.47 -10.83
CA ALA A 400 -9.89 -1.94 -11.99
C ALA A 400 -10.94 -0.89 -12.35
N SER A 401 -11.52 -1.00 -13.54
CA SER A 401 -12.60 -0.12 -13.97
C SER A 401 -13.44 -0.76 -15.07
N ASN A 402 -14.68 -0.29 -15.18
CA ASN A 402 -15.43 -0.30 -16.42
C ASN A 402 -16.06 1.09 -16.60
N PHE A 403 -15.65 1.78 -17.66
CA PHE A 403 -16.02 3.16 -17.94
C PHE A 403 -17.54 3.35 -18.09
N TRP A 404 -18.22 2.36 -18.68
CA TRP A 404 -19.62 2.44 -19.06
C TRP A 404 -20.59 2.12 -17.92
N LYS A 405 -20.10 1.55 -16.82
CA LYS A 405 -20.94 1.15 -15.69
C LYS A 405 -20.51 1.90 -14.42
N LEU A 406 -21.41 2.75 -13.93
CA LEU A 406 -21.19 3.60 -12.74
C LEU A 406 -20.77 2.79 -11.49
N GLY A 407 -21.32 1.59 -11.31
CA GLY A 407 -21.04 0.71 -10.17
C GLY A 407 -19.64 0.09 -10.19
N THR A 408 -18.90 0.24 -11.29
CA THR A 408 -17.56 -0.31 -11.53
C THR A 408 -16.57 0.80 -11.88
N TRP A 409 -16.86 2.04 -11.48
CA TRP A 409 -15.88 3.12 -11.52
C TRP A 409 -14.79 2.92 -10.46
N PRO A 410 -13.59 3.50 -10.64
CA PRO A 410 -12.43 3.28 -9.76
C PRO A 410 -12.75 3.42 -8.27
N GLU A 411 -13.45 4.50 -7.86
CA GLU A 411 -13.87 4.72 -6.47
C GLU A 411 -14.71 3.55 -5.91
N LYS A 412 -15.65 3.03 -6.71
CA LYS A 412 -16.59 1.98 -6.28
C LYS A 412 -15.93 0.61 -6.19
N ILE A 413 -14.95 0.35 -7.04
CA ILE A 413 -14.14 -0.88 -6.97
C ILE A 413 -13.19 -0.80 -5.78
N ALA A 414 -12.45 0.30 -5.63
CA ALA A 414 -11.54 0.50 -4.49
C ALA A 414 -12.25 0.39 -3.13
N ALA A 415 -13.47 0.92 -3.04
CA ALA A 415 -14.35 0.80 -1.88
C ALA A 415 -14.72 -0.65 -1.48
N LYS A 416 -14.51 -1.63 -2.36
CA LYS A 416 -14.70 -3.06 -2.07
C LYS A 416 -13.37 -3.81 -2.00
N LEU A 417 -12.44 -3.51 -2.91
CA LEU A 417 -11.14 -4.17 -3.00
C LEU A 417 -10.22 -3.83 -1.84
N ASN A 418 -10.13 -2.55 -1.45
CA ASN A 418 -9.22 -2.13 -0.39
C ASN A 418 -9.58 -2.78 0.96
N PRO A 419 -10.85 -2.77 1.42
CA PRO A 419 -11.22 -3.47 2.65
C PRO A 419 -11.03 -4.99 2.57
N ALA A 420 -11.32 -5.61 1.42
CA ALA A 420 -11.10 -7.05 1.23
C ALA A 420 -9.60 -7.41 1.28
N ALA A 421 -8.73 -6.54 0.75
CA ALA A 421 -7.29 -6.69 0.87
C ALA A 421 -6.82 -6.52 2.31
N VAL A 422 -7.31 -5.51 3.05
CA VAL A 422 -6.99 -5.34 4.48
C VAL A 422 -7.42 -6.57 5.28
N ASP A 423 -8.64 -7.06 5.06
CA ASP A 423 -9.18 -8.25 5.71
C ASP A 423 -8.28 -9.48 5.46
N TYR A 424 -7.89 -9.70 4.21
CA TYR A 424 -6.97 -10.78 3.84
C TYR A 424 -5.60 -10.63 4.50
N LEU A 425 -4.99 -9.45 4.47
CA LEU A 425 -3.70 -9.20 5.10
C LEU A 425 -3.78 -9.41 6.63
N CYS A 426 -4.85 -8.94 7.25
CA CYS A 426 -5.06 -9.07 8.70
C CYS A 426 -5.26 -10.52 9.12
N ARG A 427 -6.04 -11.32 8.38
CA ARG A 427 -6.47 -12.64 8.87
C ARG A 427 -5.80 -13.84 8.21
N MET A 428 -5.42 -13.73 6.94
CA MET A 428 -5.16 -14.89 6.08
C MET A 428 -3.75 -14.91 5.47
N HIS A 429 -3.19 -13.74 5.12
CA HIS A 429 -1.85 -13.64 4.55
C HIS A 429 -0.79 -14.05 5.58
N GLY A 430 0.27 -14.73 5.16
CA GLY A 430 1.35 -15.15 6.07
C GLY A 430 0.88 -16.18 7.11
N THR A 431 0.16 -17.22 6.69
CA THR A 431 -0.24 -18.34 7.57
C THR A 431 0.55 -19.62 7.28
N LYS A 432 1.36 -19.63 6.22
CA LYS A 432 2.23 -20.74 5.82
C LYS A 432 3.59 -20.59 6.51
N GLU A 433 4.10 -21.68 7.08
CA GLU A 433 5.31 -21.68 7.91
C GLU A 433 6.59 -21.34 7.12
N ASP A 434 6.66 -21.70 5.83
CA ASP A 434 7.84 -21.54 4.96
C ASP A 434 7.73 -20.37 3.95
N SER A 435 7.00 -19.30 4.28
CA SER A 435 6.91 -18.11 3.42
C SER A 435 7.52 -16.87 4.07
N ASP A 436 8.02 -15.94 3.27
CA ASP A 436 8.64 -14.70 3.77
C ASP A 436 7.63 -13.57 4.04
N TRP A 437 6.36 -13.84 3.75
CA TRP A 437 5.20 -12.98 3.96
C TRP A 437 5.21 -11.68 3.14
N SER A 438 6.09 -11.59 2.13
CA SER A 438 6.04 -10.48 1.18
C SER A 438 4.67 -10.40 0.52
N THR A 439 4.13 -9.20 0.39
CA THR A 439 2.93 -8.96 -0.42
C THR A 439 3.29 -8.64 -1.87
N GLY A 440 4.58 -8.45 -2.17
CA GLY A 440 5.03 -7.72 -3.34
C GLY A 440 4.58 -6.25 -3.30
N ILE A 441 4.47 -5.65 -4.48
CA ILE A 441 3.95 -4.29 -4.67
C ILE A 441 2.43 -4.38 -4.86
N LEU A 442 1.67 -3.79 -3.94
CA LEU A 442 0.21 -3.67 -4.06
C LEU A 442 -0.15 -2.29 -4.59
N VAL A 443 -0.59 -2.21 -5.85
CA VAL A 443 -0.91 -0.96 -6.54
C VAL A 443 -2.39 -0.66 -6.39
N THR A 444 -2.70 0.46 -5.73
CA THR A 444 -4.03 0.74 -5.17
C THR A 444 -4.66 2.01 -5.73
N ASP A 445 -5.98 2.09 -5.61
CA ASP A 445 -6.80 3.25 -5.92
C ASP A 445 -7.41 3.80 -4.63
N TRP A 446 -7.61 5.12 -4.56
CA TRP A 446 -8.37 5.81 -3.50
C TRP A 446 -7.89 5.58 -2.05
N VAL A 447 -6.63 5.20 -1.83
CA VAL A 447 -6.03 5.19 -0.48
C VAL A 447 -5.89 6.60 0.08
N GLY A 448 -5.93 6.74 1.41
CA GLY A 448 -5.83 8.03 2.09
C GLY A 448 -7.13 8.85 2.12
N LEU A 449 -8.20 8.37 1.48
CA LEU A 449 -9.50 9.01 1.55
C LEU A 449 -9.94 9.15 3.01
N ASP A 450 -10.29 10.38 3.42
CA ASP A 450 -10.71 10.72 4.77
C ASP A 450 -9.69 10.29 5.86
N GLY A 451 -8.39 10.25 5.50
CA GLY A 451 -7.30 9.85 6.40
C GLY A 451 -7.18 8.34 6.61
N ASP A 452 -7.90 7.53 5.84
CA ASP A 452 -7.79 6.07 5.90
C ASP A 452 -6.55 5.55 5.17
N TRP A 453 -5.58 5.12 5.98
CA TRP A 453 -4.31 4.55 5.53
C TRP A 453 -4.16 3.08 5.97
N ASP A 454 -5.23 2.41 6.36
CA ASP A 454 -5.14 1.08 6.99
C ASP A 454 -4.60 0.01 6.03
N LEU A 455 -4.94 0.11 4.73
CA LEU A 455 -4.32 -0.73 3.70
C LEU A 455 -2.82 -0.45 3.55
N VAL A 456 -2.42 0.81 3.51
CA VAL A 456 -1.00 1.15 3.39
C VAL A 456 -0.21 0.72 4.64
N ARG A 457 -0.77 0.92 5.84
CA ARG A 457 -0.17 0.47 7.11
C ARG A 457 -0.03 -1.04 7.17
N SER A 458 -1.05 -1.79 6.75
CA SER A 458 -0.99 -3.26 6.75
C SER A 458 0.06 -3.77 5.75
N ILE A 459 0.19 -3.17 4.58
CA ILE A 459 1.25 -3.52 3.61
C ILE A 459 2.65 -3.23 4.18
N VAL A 460 2.88 -2.01 4.69
CA VAL A 460 4.18 -1.65 5.29
C VAL A 460 4.51 -2.56 6.48
N GLY A 461 3.51 -2.83 7.33
CA GLY A 461 3.65 -3.67 8.51
C GLY A 461 4.07 -5.11 8.22
N MET A 462 3.78 -5.65 7.02
CA MET A 462 4.25 -6.99 6.63
C MET A 462 5.77 -7.10 6.54
N ASN A 463 6.48 -5.98 6.35
CA ASN A 463 7.94 -5.98 6.36
C ASN A 463 8.55 -6.31 7.74
N ALA A 464 7.76 -6.31 8.83
CA ALA A 464 8.23 -6.73 10.15
C ALA A 464 8.72 -8.20 10.16
N ARG A 465 8.12 -9.07 9.34
CA ARG A 465 8.57 -10.46 9.21
C ARG A 465 9.96 -10.54 8.58
N LEU A 466 10.19 -9.75 7.54
CA LEU A 466 11.49 -9.64 6.87
C LEU A 466 12.56 -9.09 7.83
N LYS A 467 12.22 -8.05 8.60
CA LYS A 467 13.09 -7.51 9.64
C LYS A 467 13.48 -8.57 10.68
N LEU A 468 12.52 -9.38 11.13
CA LEU A 468 12.82 -10.49 12.06
C LEU A 468 13.78 -11.53 11.44
N ARG A 469 13.60 -11.90 10.16
CA ARG A 469 14.55 -12.79 9.45
C ARG A 469 15.97 -12.21 9.47
N GLN A 470 16.10 -10.91 9.22
CA GLN A 470 17.39 -10.19 9.25
C GLN A 470 18.04 -10.19 10.63
N GLU A 471 17.26 -10.06 11.70
CA GLU A 471 17.73 -10.07 13.09
C GLU A 471 18.19 -11.47 13.51
N ARG A 472 17.54 -12.52 12.98
CA ARG A 472 17.88 -13.93 13.26
C ARG A 472 19.02 -14.47 12.41
N GLY A 473 19.40 -13.78 11.34
CA GLY A 473 20.42 -14.25 10.39
C GLY A 473 19.96 -15.46 9.57
N GLU A 474 18.65 -15.56 9.32
CA GLU A 474 18.09 -16.56 8.42
C GLU A 474 18.44 -16.17 6.97
N GLU A 475 18.91 -17.13 6.16
CA GLU A 475 19.27 -16.88 4.75
C GLU A 475 18.05 -16.70 3.84
#